data_AF-A0A949YVQ5-F1
#
_entry.id   AF-A0A949YVQ5-F1
#
_cell.length_a   1.000
_cell.length_b   1.000
_cell.length_c   1.000
_cell.angle_alpha   90.00
_cell.angle_beta   90.00
_cell.angle_gamma   90.00
#
_symmetry.space_group_name_H-M   'P 1'
#
loop_
_entity.id
_entity.type
_entity.pdbx_description
1 polymer ?
#
loop_
_entity_poly.entity_id
_entity_poly.type
_entity_poly.pdbx_seq_one_letter_code
_entity_poly.pdbx_strand_id
1 'polypeptide(L)'
;MRVAAISYDSKATLKRFADAHQITYPLLSDQGSAAIRKFGILNTNIPEGNMFHGIPFPGDYVLAADGTVKDKYFLPNYQTRPTASGILLADFNVVGDQASVGVGAEDVQAKISLSSAQAAPGQELRIAVDIAIAPGWHIYGQPLPENYVATSLTFAGDAVAQQSVALPPAVPLEFKALGETLPVYEGSFQGRGSILISGRAKPGPSTITGTFRFQECNDSICKLPQEVPFEIPIQIEAMVPGLKN
;
A
#
# COMPACT_ATOMS: atom_id res chain seq x y z
N MET A 1 -3.02 -17.63 15.49
CA MET A 1 -2.05 -16.50 15.56
C MET A 1 -1.91 -16.09 17.02
N ARG A 2 -0.70 -15.93 17.54
CA ARG A 2 -0.45 -15.40 18.90
C ARG A 2 0.15 -14.02 18.75
N VAL A 3 -0.44 -13.02 19.40
CA VAL A 3 -0.01 -11.62 19.33
C VAL A 3 0.54 -11.21 20.70
N ALA A 4 1.62 -10.44 20.71
CA ALA A 4 2.13 -9.74 21.88
C ALA A 4 2.67 -8.38 21.42
N ALA A 5 2.66 -7.38 22.31
CA ALA A 5 3.34 -6.12 22.06
C ALA A 5 4.52 -5.96 23.03
N ILE A 6 5.56 -5.26 22.58
CA ILE A 6 6.76 -4.97 23.37
C ILE A 6 6.91 -3.45 23.45
N SER A 7 7.15 -2.92 24.65
CA SER A 7 7.40 -1.48 24.85
C SER A 7 8.61 -1.27 25.76
N TYR A 8 9.30 -0.14 25.59
CA TYR A 8 10.37 0.31 26.48
C TYR A 8 9.87 0.74 27.88
N ASP A 9 8.55 0.72 28.08
CA ASP A 9 7.90 1.00 29.36
C ASP A 9 8.16 -0.08 30.42
N SER A 10 8.09 0.33 31.69
CA SER A 10 8.14 -0.60 32.82
C SER A 10 6.93 -1.55 32.86
N LYS A 11 7.09 -2.72 33.47
CA LYS A 11 5.97 -3.67 33.71
C LYS A 11 4.79 -3.01 34.43
N ALA A 12 5.06 -2.11 35.38
CA ALA A 12 4.03 -1.41 36.13
C ALA A 12 3.25 -0.39 35.27
N THR A 13 3.94 0.30 34.35
CA THR A 13 3.30 1.18 33.35
C THR A 13 2.45 0.36 32.39
N LEU A 14 2.99 -0.73 31.85
CA LEU A 14 2.27 -1.60 30.92
C LEU A 14 1.05 -2.26 31.55
N LYS A 15 1.15 -2.70 32.81
CA LYS A 15 -0.01 -3.23 33.53
C LYS A 15 -1.12 -2.18 33.65
N ARG A 16 -0.78 -0.96 34.08
CA ARG A 16 -1.77 0.14 34.19
C ARG A 16 -2.42 0.45 32.84
N PHE A 17 -1.64 0.49 31.77
CA PHE A 17 -2.15 0.72 30.42
C PHE A 17 -3.05 -0.42 29.94
N ALA A 18 -2.65 -1.67 30.14
CA ALA A 18 -3.46 -2.84 29.80
C ALA A 18 -4.79 -2.86 30.55
N ASP A 19 -4.78 -2.57 31.85
CA ASP A 19 -5.99 -2.51 32.69
C ASP A 19 -6.92 -1.38 32.21
N ALA A 20 -6.37 -0.20 31.89
CA ALA A 20 -7.14 0.97 31.45
C ALA A 20 -7.80 0.79 30.06
N HIS A 21 -7.16 0.04 29.16
CA HIS A 21 -7.62 -0.16 27.79
C HIS A 21 -8.13 -1.59 27.52
N GLN A 22 -8.30 -2.40 28.57
CA GLN A 22 -8.80 -3.77 28.47
C GLN A 22 -8.01 -4.63 27.47
N ILE A 23 -6.69 -4.46 27.43
CA ILE A 23 -5.82 -5.18 26.49
C ILE A 23 -5.71 -6.64 26.94
N THR A 24 -6.08 -7.56 26.05
CA THR A 24 -6.16 -9.01 26.34
C THR A 24 -4.94 -9.81 25.88
N TYR A 25 -4.02 -9.19 25.12
CA TYR A 25 -2.78 -9.83 24.68
C TYR A 25 -1.59 -9.41 25.57
N PRO A 26 -0.52 -10.22 25.66
CA PRO A 26 0.65 -9.90 26.49
C PRO A 26 1.34 -8.59 26.08
N LEU A 27 1.63 -7.75 27.07
CA LEU A 27 2.55 -6.61 26.95
C LEU A 27 3.89 -6.94 27.62
N LEU A 28 4.95 -7.04 26.84
CA LEU A 28 6.30 -7.34 27.31
C LEU A 28 7.07 -6.03 27.55
N SER A 29 7.72 -5.94 28.70
CA SER A 29 8.55 -4.79 29.06
C SER A 29 9.98 -4.98 28.56
N ASP A 30 10.45 -4.02 27.78
CA ASP A 30 11.85 -3.81 27.39
C ASP A 30 12.40 -2.57 28.11
N GLN A 31 12.20 -2.49 29.43
CA GLN A 31 12.61 -1.32 30.21
C GLN A 31 14.10 -1.01 30.02
N GLY A 32 14.41 0.23 29.61
CA GLY A 32 15.76 0.65 29.24
C GLY A 32 16.15 0.38 27.77
N SER A 33 15.20 -0.12 26.97
CA SER A 33 15.33 -0.34 25.52
C SER A 33 16.43 -1.34 25.18
N ALA A 34 16.60 -2.40 25.99
CA ALA A 34 17.70 -3.36 25.83
C ALA A 34 17.55 -4.18 24.55
N ALA A 35 16.35 -4.68 24.26
CA ALA A 35 16.04 -5.35 23.00
C ALA A 35 16.14 -4.36 21.84
N ILE A 36 15.51 -3.20 21.92
CA ILE A 36 15.59 -2.13 20.90
C ILE A 36 17.04 -1.82 20.52
N ARG A 37 17.93 -1.66 21.50
CA ARG A 37 19.37 -1.43 21.28
C ARG A 37 20.06 -2.64 20.68
N LYS A 38 19.77 -3.86 21.15
CA LYS A 38 20.37 -5.10 20.63
C LYS A 38 19.98 -5.37 19.17
N PHE A 39 18.77 -4.98 18.77
CA PHE A 39 18.31 -5.02 17.39
C PHE A 39 18.86 -3.87 16.53
N GLY A 40 19.57 -2.90 17.11
CA GLY A 40 20.14 -1.77 16.39
C GLY A 40 19.10 -0.77 15.90
N ILE A 41 17.89 -0.76 16.49
CA ILE A 41 16.76 0.04 16.02
C ILE A 41 16.44 1.20 16.96
N LEU A 42 17.30 1.55 17.92
CA LEU A 42 17.07 2.72 18.77
C LEU A 42 16.94 3.99 17.91
N ASN A 43 15.90 4.79 18.15
CA ASN A 43 15.76 6.07 17.48
C ASN A 43 16.77 7.07 18.04
N THR A 44 17.89 7.23 17.34
CA THR A 44 18.98 8.13 17.72
C THR A 44 18.66 9.61 17.51
N ASN A 45 17.52 9.94 16.90
CA ASN A 45 17.10 11.34 16.73
C ASN A 45 16.50 11.93 18.01
N ILE A 46 16.26 11.10 19.04
CA ILE A 46 15.68 11.55 20.30
C ILE A 46 16.78 11.64 21.38
N PRO A 47 17.11 12.86 21.84
CA PRO A 47 18.19 13.05 22.80
C PRO A 47 17.86 12.46 24.17
N GLU A 48 18.90 12.12 24.92
CA GLU A 48 18.76 11.69 26.32
C GLU A 48 18.07 12.78 27.17
N GLY A 49 17.25 12.36 28.14
CA GLY A 49 16.43 13.26 28.96
C GLY A 49 15.09 13.67 28.33
N ASN A 50 14.88 13.41 27.03
CA ASN A 50 13.55 13.54 26.42
C ASN A 50 12.62 12.40 26.88
N MET A 51 11.33 12.70 27.10
CA MET A 51 10.35 11.69 27.54
C MET A 51 10.13 10.53 26.54
N PHE A 52 10.47 10.73 25.27
CA PHE A 52 10.41 9.71 24.21
C PHE A 52 11.75 9.02 23.98
N HIS A 53 12.79 9.33 24.76
CA HIS A 53 14.07 8.67 24.64
C HIS A 53 13.91 7.17 24.95
N GLY A 54 14.42 6.32 24.05
CA GLY A 54 14.30 4.87 24.17
C GLY A 54 13.33 4.22 23.17
N ILE A 55 12.55 5.00 22.41
CA ILE A 55 11.70 4.43 21.36
C ILE A 55 12.54 3.90 20.18
N PRO A 56 12.07 2.88 19.45
CA PRO A 56 12.74 2.43 18.24
C PRO A 56 12.42 3.34 17.04
N PHE A 57 13.25 3.28 16.00
CA PHE A 57 12.81 3.64 14.66
C PHE A 57 11.61 2.74 14.29
N PRO A 58 10.57 3.32 13.70
CA PRO A 58 9.35 2.60 13.36
C PRO A 58 9.66 1.59 12.24
N GLY A 59 9.30 0.34 12.46
CA GLY A 59 9.40 -0.68 11.43
C GLY A 59 8.82 -2.02 11.85
N ASP A 60 8.56 -2.84 10.84
CA ASP A 60 7.98 -4.16 10.97
C ASP A 60 9.00 -5.23 10.56
N TYR A 61 8.98 -6.35 11.26
CA TYR A 61 9.79 -7.53 10.96
C TYR A 61 8.89 -8.69 10.57
N VAL A 62 9.24 -9.40 9.50
CA VAL A 62 8.61 -10.67 9.15
C VAL A 62 9.54 -11.79 9.58
N LEU A 63 9.03 -12.67 10.44
CA LEU A 63 9.77 -13.78 11.00
C LEU A 63 9.31 -15.11 10.37
N ALA A 64 10.27 -15.97 10.06
CA ALA A 64 10.02 -17.37 9.78
C ALA A 64 9.61 -18.11 11.07
N ALA A 65 9.03 -19.30 10.93
CA ALA A 65 8.52 -20.08 12.07
C ALA A 65 9.62 -20.48 13.08
N ASP A 66 10.88 -20.54 12.64
CA ASP A 66 12.06 -20.81 13.46
C ASP A 66 12.62 -19.56 14.17
N GLY A 67 12.01 -18.39 13.95
CA GLY A 67 12.42 -17.11 14.52
C GLY A 67 13.42 -16.31 13.68
N THR A 68 13.80 -16.79 12.49
CA THR A 68 14.70 -16.06 11.58
C THR A 68 13.99 -14.87 10.96
N VAL A 69 14.65 -13.70 10.89
CA VAL A 69 14.10 -12.53 10.18
C VAL A 69 14.18 -12.78 8.68
N LYS A 70 13.02 -12.82 8.01
CA LYS A 70 12.89 -12.96 6.56
C LYS A 70 12.96 -11.60 5.86
N ASP A 71 12.16 -10.63 6.33
CA ASP A 71 12.05 -9.29 5.74
C ASP A 71 11.93 -8.20 6.81
N LYS A 72 12.21 -6.96 6.39
CA LYS A 72 12.22 -5.75 7.24
C LYS A 72 11.57 -4.58 6.50
N TYR A 73 10.62 -3.93 7.16
CA TYR A 73 9.91 -2.76 6.64
C TYR A 73 10.15 -1.57 7.55
N PHE A 74 11.19 -0.78 7.27
CA PHE A 74 11.49 0.46 8.00
C PHE A 74 11.17 1.65 7.10
N LEU A 75 10.17 2.44 7.49
CA LEU A 75 9.76 3.61 6.72
C LEU A 75 10.42 4.88 7.29
N PRO A 76 10.80 5.86 6.43
CA PRO A 76 11.52 7.06 6.89
C PRO A 76 10.75 7.92 7.90
N ASN A 77 9.41 7.85 7.89
CA ASN A 77 8.52 8.62 8.75
C ASN A 77 7.73 7.69 9.70
N TYR A 78 7.65 8.05 10.98
CA TYR A 78 6.91 7.30 12.01
C TYR A 78 5.40 7.26 11.84
N GLN A 79 4.87 8.20 11.06
CA GLN A 79 3.44 8.28 10.78
C GLN A 79 3.02 7.29 9.71
N THR A 80 3.95 6.85 8.86
CA THR A 80 3.67 5.88 7.80
C THR A 80 3.89 4.48 8.34
N ARG A 81 2.86 3.65 8.29
CA ARG A 81 2.95 2.22 8.65
C ARG A 81 2.40 1.36 7.52
N PRO A 82 3.10 0.29 7.11
CA PRO A 82 2.50 -0.70 6.24
C PRO A 82 1.33 -1.37 6.98
N THR A 83 0.26 -1.67 6.26
CA THR A 83 -0.80 -2.51 6.81
C THR A 83 -0.33 -3.95 6.93
N ALA A 84 -0.81 -4.69 7.94
CA ALA A 84 -0.50 -6.11 8.09
C ALA A 84 -0.86 -6.91 6.82
N SER A 85 -2.00 -6.60 6.21
CA SER A 85 -2.40 -7.19 4.93
C SER A 85 -1.49 -6.77 3.76
N GLY A 86 -0.90 -5.58 3.81
CA GLY A 86 0.09 -5.12 2.81
C GLY A 86 1.38 -5.93 2.87
N ILE A 87 1.87 -6.22 4.08
CA ILE A 87 3.02 -7.12 4.30
C ILE A 87 2.68 -8.53 3.81
N LEU A 88 1.48 -9.04 4.14
CA LEU A 88 1.03 -10.37 3.72
C LEU A 88 0.92 -10.51 2.20
N LEU A 89 0.44 -9.47 1.51
CA LEU A 89 0.41 -9.43 0.06
C LEU A 89 1.82 -9.40 -0.53
N ALA A 90 2.73 -8.58 0.02
CA ALA A 90 4.10 -8.45 -0.48
C ALA A 90 4.92 -9.74 -0.30
N ASP A 91 4.86 -10.37 0.88
CA ASP A 91 5.79 -11.47 1.23
C ASP A 91 5.21 -12.86 0.98
N PHE A 92 3.88 -12.98 0.86
CA PHE A 92 3.18 -14.26 0.82
C PHE A 92 2.07 -14.31 -0.25
N ASN A 93 1.82 -13.22 -0.98
CA ASN A 93 0.71 -13.11 -1.93
C ASN A 93 -0.65 -13.47 -1.29
N VAL A 94 -0.79 -13.25 0.03
CA VAL A 94 -2.02 -13.55 0.78
C VAL A 94 -2.95 -12.35 0.70
N VAL A 95 -4.16 -12.65 0.26
CA VAL A 95 -5.25 -11.71 -0.03
C VAL A 95 -6.20 -11.74 1.18
N GLY A 96 -6.16 -10.70 2.03
CA GLY A 96 -7.05 -10.55 3.19
C GLY A 96 -8.48 -10.12 2.82
N ASP A 97 -9.20 -9.49 3.74
CA ASP A 97 -10.50 -8.84 3.49
C ASP A 97 -10.26 -7.60 2.60
N GLN A 98 -10.07 -7.86 1.30
CA GLN A 98 -9.67 -6.89 0.30
C GLN A 98 -10.89 -6.15 -0.22
N ALA A 99 -10.85 -4.82 -0.16
CA ALA A 99 -11.71 -4.02 -1.02
C ALA A 99 -11.17 -4.14 -2.45
N SER A 100 -11.99 -4.63 -3.37
CA SER A 100 -11.65 -4.72 -4.78
C SER A 100 -12.81 -4.31 -5.66
N VAL A 101 -12.48 -3.78 -6.83
CA VAL A 101 -13.45 -3.37 -7.86
C VAL A 101 -12.96 -3.85 -9.22
N GLY A 102 -13.89 -4.39 -10.02
CA GLY A 102 -13.67 -4.64 -11.44
C GLY A 102 -14.01 -3.38 -12.23
N VAL A 103 -13.12 -2.96 -13.11
CA VAL A 103 -13.28 -1.79 -13.98
C VAL A 103 -12.72 -2.11 -15.35
N GLY A 104 -13.37 -1.65 -16.40
CA GLY A 104 -12.89 -1.90 -17.75
C GLY A 104 -13.85 -1.34 -18.78
N ALA A 105 -13.37 -1.29 -20.02
CA ALA A 105 -14.19 -0.98 -21.18
C ALA A 105 -13.78 -1.92 -22.31
N GLU A 106 -14.78 -2.47 -22.99
CA GLU A 106 -14.59 -3.27 -24.20
C GLU A 106 -13.58 -4.42 -23.99
N ASP A 107 -12.43 -4.34 -24.66
CA ASP A 107 -11.41 -5.40 -24.76
C ASP A 107 -10.37 -5.34 -23.62
N VAL A 108 -10.48 -4.37 -22.71
CA VAL A 108 -9.55 -4.18 -21.60
C VAL A 108 -10.31 -4.18 -20.27
N GLN A 109 -9.93 -5.13 -19.40
CA GLN A 109 -10.49 -5.30 -18.06
C GLN A 109 -9.38 -5.18 -17.02
N ALA A 110 -9.71 -4.57 -15.88
CA ALA A 110 -8.82 -4.46 -14.74
C ALA A 110 -9.56 -4.81 -13.44
N LYS A 111 -8.87 -5.53 -12.55
CA LYS A 111 -9.28 -5.68 -11.15
C LYS A 111 -8.32 -4.88 -10.29
N ILE A 112 -8.86 -3.91 -9.57
CA ILE A 112 -8.10 -3.06 -8.65
C ILE A 112 -8.39 -3.54 -7.24
N SER A 113 -7.35 -3.87 -6.49
CA SER A 113 -7.46 -4.41 -5.13
C SER A 113 -6.60 -3.60 -4.18
N LEU A 114 -7.17 -3.26 -3.01
CA LEU A 114 -6.45 -2.69 -1.89
C LEU A 114 -6.07 -3.81 -0.92
N SER A 115 -4.94 -3.64 -0.22
CA SER A 115 -4.52 -4.60 0.80
C SER A 115 -5.53 -4.78 1.93
N SER A 116 -6.36 -3.77 2.21
CA SER A 116 -7.37 -3.78 3.26
C SER A 116 -8.55 -2.88 2.88
N ALA A 117 -9.77 -3.29 3.24
CA ALA A 117 -10.95 -2.41 3.22
C ALA A 117 -11.00 -1.42 4.40
N GLN A 118 -10.09 -1.55 5.37
CA GLN A 118 -10.00 -0.73 6.59
C GLN A 118 -8.63 -0.06 6.68
N ALA A 119 -8.58 1.20 7.08
CA ALA A 119 -7.33 1.94 7.27
C ALA A 119 -7.45 3.01 8.36
N ALA A 120 -6.38 3.26 9.10
CA ALA A 120 -6.28 4.41 10.00
C ALA A 120 -5.60 5.61 9.31
N PRO A 121 -5.86 6.85 9.77
CA PRO A 121 -5.13 8.03 9.30
C PRO A 121 -3.60 7.84 9.38
N GLY A 122 -2.89 8.15 8.29
CA GLY A 122 -1.43 7.99 8.18
C GLY A 122 -0.95 6.61 7.70
N GLN A 123 -1.82 5.60 7.64
CA GLN A 123 -1.42 4.28 7.14
C GLN A 123 -1.23 4.25 5.62
N GLU A 124 -0.39 3.33 5.16
CA GLU A 124 -0.22 3.02 3.75
C GLU A 124 -0.99 1.74 3.36
N LEU A 125 -1.91 1.88 2.41
CA LEU A 125 -2.56 0.76 1.73
C LEU A 125 -1.75 0.35 0.50
N ARG A 126 -1.53 -0.95 0.29
CA ARG A 126 -0.92 -1.45 -0.95
C ARG A 126 -2.00 -1.65 -2.01
N ILE A 127 -1.65 -1.36 -3.26
CA ILE A 127 -2.49 -1.57 -4.43
C ILE A 127 -1.94 -2.75 -5.23
N ALA A 128 -2.82 -3.63 -5.68
CA ALA A 128 -2.59 -4.56 -6.78
C ALA A 128 -3.57 -4.25 -7.92
N VAL A 129 -3.08 -4.25 -9.15
CA VAL A 129 -3.89 -4.05 -10.36
C VAL A 129 -3.65 -5.23 -11.28
N ASP A 130 -4.65 -6.07 -11.47
CA ASP A 130 -4.62 -7.16 -12.44
C ASP A 130 -5.29 -6.68 -13.73
N ILE A 131 -4.55 -6.54 -14.83
CA ILE A 131 -5.08 -6.09 -16.12
C ILE A 131 -5.08 -7.27 -17.09
N ALA A 132 -6.17 -7.41 -17.83
CA ALA A 132 -6.34 -8.38 -18.91
C ALA A 132 -6.84 -7.68 -20.18
N ILE A 133 -6.15 -7.96 -21.29
CA ILE A 133 -6.42 -7.42 -22.61
C ILE A 133 -6.83 -8.58 -23.52
N ALA A 134 -7.89 -8.42 -24.29
CA ALA A 134 -8.38 -9.45 -25.21
C ALA A 134 -7.33 -9.75 -26.31
N PRO A 135 -7.27 -11.00 -26.81
CA PRO A 135 -6.32 -11.37 -27.86
C PRO A 135 -6.44 -10.48 -29.10
N GLY A 136 -5.31 -10.05 -29.66
CA GLY A 136 -5.24 -9.17 -30.83
C GLY A 136 -5.36 -7.68 -30.51
N TRP A 137 -5.51 -7.31 -29.24
CA TRP A 137 -5.50 -5.92 -28.78
C TRP A 137 -4.27 -5.64 -27.90
N HIS A 138 -3.88 -4.37 -27.88
CA HIS A 138 -2.83 -3.85 -27.01
C HIS A 138 -3.20 -2.48 -26.46
N ILE A 139 -2.55 -2.10 -25.35
CA ILE A 139 -2.58 -0.74 -24.80
C ILE A 139 -1.15 -0.24 -24.60
N TYR A 140 -0.96 1.08 -24.63
CA TYR A 140 0.39 1.64 -24.60
C TYR A 140 0.99 1.77 -23.20
N GLY A 141 2.29 1.48 -23.10
CA GLY A 141 3.13 1.72 -21.92
C GLY A 141 3.83 3.08 -21.98
N GLN A 142 4.97 3.23 -21.29
CA GLN A 142 5.82 4.42 -21.35
C GLN A 142 7.26 4.03 -21.73
N PRO A 143 8.05 4.94 -22.34
CA PRO A 143 7.70 6.29 -22.81
C PRO A 143 6.93 6.31 -24.15
N LEU A 144 6.14 7.36 -24.41
CA LEU A 144 5.40 7.52 -25.67
C LEU A 144 5.59 8.90 -26.32
N PRO A 145 5.47 8.99 -27.65
CA PRO A 145 5.27 10.26 -28.36
C PRO A 145 3.94 10.95 -27.97
N GLU A 146 3.81 12.26 -28.26
CA GLU A 146 2.67 13.10 -27.81
C GLU A 146 1.30 12.64 -28.33
N ASN A 147 1.24 11.90 -29.44
CA ASN A 147 -0.01 11.47 -30.08
C ASN A 147 -0.60 10.17 -29.51
N TYR A 148 0.04 9.56 -28.51
CA TYR A 148 -0.44 8.33 -27.88
C TYR A 148 -0.75 8.55 -26.40
N VAL A 149 -1.73 7.81 -25.89
CA VAL A 149 -2.10 7.85 -24.48
C VAL A 149 -1.57 6.62 -23.75
N ALA A 150 -0.65 6.85 -22.81
CA ALA A 150 -0.14 5.80 -21.94
C ALA A 150 -1.19 5.32 -20.94
N THR A 151 -1.17 4.02 -20.68
CA THR A 151 -1.99 3.38 -19.66
C THR A 151 -1.60 3.92 -18.28
N SER A 152 -2.57 4.40 -17.52
CA SER A 152 -2.35 4.91 -16.16
C SER A 152 -3.56 4.67 -15.25
N LEU A 153 -3.29 4.60 -13.94
CA LEU A 153 -4.29 4.56 -12.90
C LEU A 153 -4.05 5.71 -11.95
N THR A 154 -5.12 6.44 -11.63
CA THR A 154 -5.10 7.50 -10.62
C THR A 154 -6.14 7.21 -9.56
N PHE A 155 -5.85 7.66 -8.34
CA PHE A 155 -6.68 7.52 -7.16
C PHE A 155 -6.91 8.91 -6.56
N ALA A 156 -8.10 9.14 -6.03
CA ALA A 156 -8.54 10.40 -5.48
C ALA A 156 -9.51 10.20 -4.31
N GLY A 157 -9.86 11.30 -3.66
CA GLY A 157 -10.75 11.34 -2.50
C GLY A 157 -10.08 11.97 -1.28
N ASP A 158 -10.89 12.42 -0.32
CA ASP A 158 -10.43 13.15 0.88
C ASP A 158 -9.45 12.36 1.74
N ALA A 159 -9.54 11.02 1.68
CA ALA A 159 -8.66 10.13 2.41
C ALA A 159 -7.29 9.93 1.72
N VAL A 160 -7.12 10.29 0.44
CA VAL A 160 -5.88 10.07 -0.32
C VAL A 160 -4.94 11.26 -0.14
N ALA A 161 -3.80 11.05 0.53
CA ALA A 161 -2.77 12.09 0.67
C ALA A 161 -1.66 11.97 -0.39
N GLN A 162 -1.23 10.75 -0.67
CA GLN A 162 -0.24 10.44 -1.70
C GLN A 162 -0.59 9.10 -2.33
N GLN A 163 -0.14 8.91 -3.57
CA GLN A 163 -0.32 7.66 -4.29
C GLN A 163 0.92 7.36 -5.14
N SER A 164 1.17 6.08 -5.37
CA SER A 164 2.09 5.61 -6.39
C SER A 164 1.50 4.37 -7.04
N VAL A 165 1.56 4.28 -8.37
CA VAL A 165 1.26 3.05 -9.11
C VAL A 165 2.28 2.91 -10.22
N ALA A 166 2.89 1.73 -10.28
CA ALA A 166 3.79 1.34 -11.34
C ALA A 166 3.21 0.12 -12.06
N LEU A 167 3.14 0.22 -13.38
CA LEU A 167 2.94 -0.92 -14.26
C LEU A 167 4.32 -1.57 -14.54
N PRO A 168 4.37 -2.86 -14.90
CA PRO A 168 5.63 -3.51 -15.24
C PRO A 168 6.22 -2.88 -16.51
N PRO A 169 7.51 -3.10 -16.83
CA PRO A 169 8.05 -2.65 -18.10
C PRO A 169 7.23 -3.19 -19.28
N ALA A 170 6.82 -2.29 -20.18
CA ALA A 170 6.13 -2.64 -21.41
C ALA A 170 7.09 -3.26 -22.44
N VAL A 171 6.54 -4.03 -23.38
CA VAL A 171 7.31 -4.70 -24.43
C VAL A 171 7.28 -3.85 -25.70
N PRO A 172 8.43 -3.58 -26.35
CA PRO A 172 8.44 -2.87 -27.62
C PRO A 172 7.76 -3.70 -28.73
N LEU A 173 6.82 -3.08 -29.45
CA LEU A 173 6.18 -3.65 -30.63
C LEU A 173 6.45 -2.76 -31.86
N GLU A 174 6.88 -3.39 -32.96
CA GLU A 174 7.16 -2.71 -34.23
C GLU A 174 5.89 -2.59 -35.08
N PHE A 175 5.49 -1.36 -35.35
CA PHE A 175 4.38 -1.01 -36.23
C PHE A 175 4.91 -0.68 -37.63
N LYS A 176 5.17 -1.71 -38.44
CA LYS A 176 5.80 -1.56 -39.77
C LYS A 176 5.09 -0.59 -40.70
N ALA A 177 3.76 -0.50 -40.62
CA ALA A 177 2.96 0.42 -41.43
C ALA A 177 3.20 1.89 -41.05
N LEU A 178 3.56 2.16 -39.80
CA LEU A 178 3.85 3.49 -39.27
C LEU A 178 5.36 3.77 -39.23
N GLY A 179 6.21 2.74 -39.35
CA GLY A 179 7.65 2.87 -39.20
C GLY A 179 8.07 3.18 -37.76
N GLU A 180 7.23 2.83 -36.78
CA GLU A 180 7.43 3.15 -35.36
C GLU A 180 7.62 1.89 -34.52
N THR A 181 8.28 2.04 -33.37
CA THR A 181 8.34 1.00 -32.34
C THR A 181 7.86 1.61 -31.04
N LEU A 182 6.76 1.10 -30.49
CA LEU A 182 6.11 1.66 -29.32
C LEU A 182 6.07 0.62 -28.19
N PRO A 183 6.22 1.04 -26.92
CA PRO A 183 6.01 0.15 -25.79
C PRO A 183 4.53 -0.17 -25.62
N VAL A 184 4.20 -1.46 -25.62
CA VAL A 184 2.83 -1.96 -25.46
C VAL A 184 2.72 -3.01 -24.36
N TYR A 185 1.50 -3.17 -23.86
CA TYR A 185 1.08 -4.32 -23.07
C TYR A 185 0.08 -5.15 -23.87
N GLU A 186 0.22 -6.47 -23.76
CA GLU A 186 -0.68 -7.47 -24.34
C GLU A 186 -0.96 -8.56 -23.30
N GLY A 187 -2.06 -9.30 -23.48
CA GLY A 187 -2.42 -10.40 -22.59
C GLY A 187 -2.74 -9.92 -21.18
N SER A 188 -2.16 -10.57 -20.17
CA SER A 188 -2.42 -10.24 -18.76
C SER A 188 -1.14 -9.88 -18.02
N PHE A 189 -1.22 -8.84 -17.20
CA PHE A 189 -0.09 -8.34 -16.43
C PHE A 189 -0.55 -7.67 -15.13
N GLN A 190 0.40 -7.45 -14.21
CA GLN A 190 0.10 -6.92 -12.88
C GLN A 190 0.86 -5.62 -12.61
N GLY A 191 0.12 -4.57 -12.25
CA GLY A 191 0.64 -3.35 -11.64
C GLY A 191 0.63 -3.43 -10.12
N ARG A 192 1.52 -2.66 -9.48
CA ARG A 192 1.60 -2.54 -8.02
C ARG A 192 1.76 -1.08 -7.59
N GLY A 193 1.31 -0.76 -6.40
CA GLY A 193 1.35 0.60 -5.89
C GLY A 193 1.06 0.74 -4.41
N SER A 194 0.91 1.98 -3.97
CA SER A 194 0.44 2.32 -2.64
C SER A 194 -0.37 3.61 -2.60
N ILE A 195 -1.23 3.72 -1.58
CA ILE A 195 -1.96 4.93 -1.20
C ILE A 195 -1.62 5.24 0.25
N LEU A 196 -1.12 6.45 0.49
CA LEU A 196 -1.00 7.00 1.83
C LEU A 196 -2.33 7.62 2.24
N ILE A 197 -2.91 7.11 3.32
CA ILE A 197 -4.12 7.70 3.92
C ILE A 197 -3.75 8.98 4.65
N SER A 198 -4.49 10.04 4.35
CA SER A 198 -4.33 11.35 4.97
C SER A 198 -4.39 11.25 6.50
N GLY A 199 -3.41 11.83 7.19
CA GLY A 199 -3.42 11.95 8.65
C GLY A 199 -4.59 12.79 9.19
N ARG A 200 -5.32 13.49 8.30
CA ARG A 200 -6.54 14.26 8.61
C ARG A 200 -7.83 13.54 8.18
N ALA A 201 -7.74 12.30 7.70
CA ALA A 201 -8.91 11.51 7.33
C ALA A 201 -9.84 11.37 8.55
N LYS A 202 -11.14 11.61 8.33
CA LYS A 202 -12.14 11.52 9.39
C LYS A 202 -12.52 10.05 9.59
N PRO A 203 -12.66 9.57 10.84
CA PRO A 203 -13.16 8.23 11.11
C PRO A 203 -14.57 8.04 10.53
N GLY A 204 -14.83 6.87 9.96
CA GLY A 204 -16.10 6.55 9.31
C GLY A 204 -15.95 5.95 7.91
N PRO A 205 -17.07 5.58 7.27
CA PRO A 205 -17.08 5.18 5.88
C PRO A 205 -16.49 6.27 4.99
N SER A 206 -15.67 5.88 4.03
CA SER A 206 -15.07 6.74 3.02
C SER A 206 -14.99 5.98 1.70
N THR A 207 -14.71 6.70 0.62
CA THR A 207 -14.58 6.13 -0.72
C THR A 207 -13.30 6.64 -1.34
N ILE A 208 -12.47 5.72 -1.82
CA ILE A 208 -11.37 6.04 -2.73
C ILE A 208 -11.95 5.95 -4.14
N THR A 209 -11.93 7.06 -4.86
CA THR A 209 -12.30 7.09 -6.27
C THR A 209 -11.04 6.99 -7.12
N GLY A 210 -11.19 6.71 -8.40
CA GLY A 210 -10.06 6.72 -9.32
C GLY A 210 -10.48 6.61 -10.78
N THR A 211 -9.49 6.75 -11.66
CA THR A 211 -9.68 6.64 -13.10
C THR A 211 -8.66 5.67 -13.67
N PHE A 212 -9.16 4.67 -14.38
CA PHE A 212 -8.34 3.82 -15.24
C PHE A 212 -8.36 4.39 -16.66
N ARG A 213 -7.22 4.92 -17.09
CA ARG A 213 -7.06 5.58 -18.39
C ARG A 213 -6.17 4.76 -19.29
N PHE A 214 -6.63 4.48 -20.50
CA PHE A 214 -5.88 3.71 -21.49
C PHE A 214 -6.34 4.06 -22.90
N GLN A 215 -5.55 3.66 -23.90
CA GLN A 215 -5.95 3.70 -25.30
C GLN A 215 -5.67 2.32 -25.90
N GLU A 216 -6.73 1.66 -26.35
CA GLU A 216 -6.66 0.32 -26.93
C GLU A 216 -6.62 0.37 -28.45
N CYS A 217 -5.69 -0.38 -29.03
CA CYS A 217 -5.46 -0.45 -30.46
C CYS A 217 -5.18 -1.90 -30.88
N ASN A 218 -5.41 -2.19 -32.15
CA ASN A 218 -5.04 -3.43 -32.81
C ASN A 218 -4.31 -3.09 -34.12
N ASP A 219 -4.04 -4.09 -34.95
CA ASP A 219 -3.28 -3.92 -36.20
C ASP A 219 -3.94 -3.02 -37.25
N SER A 220 -5.23 -2.69 -37.10
CA SER A 220 -6.02 -1.95 -38.09
C SER A 220 -6.71 -0.71 -37.52
N ILE A 221 -7.00 -0.69 -36.22
CA ILE A 221 -7.84 0.31 -35.56
C ILE A 221 -7.18 0.73 -34.26
N CYS A 222 -7.12 2.04 -34.03
CA CYS A 222 -6.74 2.61 -32.74
C CYS A 222 -7.94 3.39 -32.21
N LYS A 223 -8.49 2.95 -31.07
CA LYS A 223 -9.70 3.56 -30.51
C LYS A 223 -9.36 4.89 -29.83
N LEU A 224 -10.39 5.68 -29.56
CA LEU A 224 -10.25 6.88 -28.75
C LEU A 224 -9.84 6.49 -27.33
N PRO A 225 -9.01 7.32 -26.64
CA PRO A 225 -8.66 7.10 -25.25
C PRO A 225 -9.90 6.92 -24.37
N GLN A 226 -9.87 5.90 -23.52
CA GLN A 226 -10.90 5.58 -22.55
C GLN A 226 -10.48 6.08 -21.16
N GLU A 227 -11.45 6.63 -20.42
CA GLU A 227 -11.30 7.03 -19.02
C GLU A 227 -12.42 6.39 -18.23
N VAL A 228 -12.13 5.26 -17.58
CA VAL A 228 -13.14 4.48 -16.86
C VAL A 228 -13.02 4.79 -15.37
N PRO A 229 -14.03 5.47 -14.76
CA PRO A 229 -14.01 5.76 -13.35
C PRO A 229 -14.30 4.49 -12.53
N PHE A 230 -13.75 4.43 -11.33
CA PHE A 230 -14.05 3.37 -10.35
C PHE A 230 -14.11 3.93 -8.93
N GLU A 231 -14.77 3.19 -8.05
CA GLU A 231 -14.92 3.53 -6.64
C GLU A 231 -14.65 2.31 -5.78
N ILE A 232 -13.89 2.49 -4.69
CA ILE A 232 -13.58 1.46 -3.71
C ILE A 232 -13.99 1.98 -2.34
N PRO A 233 -15.04 1.41 -1.72
CA PRO A 233 -15.43 1.78 -0.37
C PRO A 233 -14.38 1.29 0.63
N ILE A 234 -14.04 2.15 1.58
CA ILE A 234 -13.15 1.83 2.70
C ILE A 234 -13.75 2.34 4.01
N GLN A 235 -13.30 1.77 5.11
CA GLN A 235 -13.62 2.25 6.44
C GLN A 235 -12.37 2.91 7.05
N ILE A 236 -12.49 4.20 7.38
CA ILE A 236 -11.46 4.90 8.15
C ILE A 236 -11.67 4.59 9.63
N GLU A 237 -10.69 3.95 10.24
CA GLU A 237 -10.70 3.67 11.67
C GLU A 237 -10.45 4.94 12.48
N ALA A 238 -11.03 5.00 13.68
CA ALA A 238 -10.67 6.04 14.62
C ALA A 238 -9.21 5.88 15.04
N MET A 239 -8.42 6.96 14.98
CA MET A 239 -7.16 6.98 15.72
C MET A 239 -7.47 6.73 17.18
N VAL A 240 -6.94 5.66 17.76
CA VAL A 240 -6.92 5.49 19.21
C VAL A 240 -6.07 6.66 19.73
N PRO A 241 -6.64 7.61 20.50
CA PRO A 241 -5.88 8.76 20.95
C PRO A 241 -4.68 8.29 21.77
N GLY A 242 -3.48 8.74 21.39
CA GLY A 242 -2.33 8.69 22.28
C GLY A 242 -2.68 9.49 23.55
N LEU A 243 -2.28 8.96 24.71
CA LEU A 243 -2.45 9.57 26.03
C LEU A 243 -2.28 11.09 25.95
N LYS A 244 -3.35 11.83 26.27
CA LYS A 244 -3.21 13.24 26.68
C LYS A 244 -2.53 13.19 28.04
N ASN A 245 -1.30 13.71 28.11
CA ASN A 245 -0.58 13.93 29.35
C ASN A 245 -1.39 14.80 30.32
#